data_AF-A0A544QR17-F1
#
_entry.id   AF-A0A544QR17-F1
#
_cell.length_a   1.000
_cell.length_b   1.000
_cell.length_c   1.000
_cell.angle_alpha   90.00
_cell.angle_beta   90.00
_cell.angle_gamma   90.00
#
_symmetry.space_group_name_H-M   'P 1'
#
loop_
_entity.id
_entity.type
_entity.pdbx_description
1 polymer ?
#
loop_
_entity_poly.entity_id
_entity_poly.type
_entity_poly.pdbx_seq_one_letter_code
_entity_poly.pdbx_strand_id
1 'polypeptide(L)'
;MQQNDSNNTFKDEYDGSIAEKRLIVSDPNRINKNLAEGNIDIALLLTATKTEAILRNKLIQYFEIHTRAFSEVCGNKTLGWYIDKCNEKEIIDKQHREAFDDLKQKRNLLTHEYGYITQLQQNEEEMEEVKNIIEDCCDWFDSIHQHE
;
A
#
# COMPACT_ATOMS: atom_id res chain seq x y z
N MET A 1 45.13 37.86 6.22
CA MET A 1 43.95 38.27 5.45
C MET A 1 43.68 37.14 4.47
N GLN A 2 42.67 36.28 4.71
CA GLN A 2 41.27 36.45 4.25
C GLN A 2 41.22 36.60 2.72
N GLN A 3 40.46 35.86 1.90
CA GLN A 3 39.36 34.89 2.04
C GLN A 3 39.18 34.16 0.68
N ASN A 4 38.64 32.93 0.73
CA ASN A 4 37.62 32.26 -0.12
C ASN A 4 37.35 32.80 -1.56
N ASP A 5 37.11 31.97 -2.58
CA ASP A 5 35.90 31.13 -2.66
C ASP A 5 36.07 29.78 -3.36
N SER A 6 35.48 28.79 -2.68
CA SER A 6 35.27 27.41 -3.07
C SER A 6 34.11 27.30 -4.07
N ASN A 7 34.37 26.84 -5.30
CA ASN A 7 33.32 26.24 -6.12
C ASN A 7 33.33 24.73 -5.90
N ASN A 8 32.75 24.35 -4.76
CA ASN A 8 32.39 22.98 -4.42
C ASN A 8 31.09 22.67 -5.18
N THR A 9 31.21 22.10 -6.38
CA THR A 9 30.06 21.54 -7.10
C THR A 9 29.59 20.33 -6.32
N PHE A 10 28.62 20.56 -5.43
CA PHE A 10 27.98 19.51 -4.64
C PHE A 10 27.42 18.45 -5.59
N LYS A 11 27.92 17.22 -5.40
CA LYS A 11 27.33 15.99 -5.89
C LYS A 11 25.91 15.87 -5.34
N ASP A 12 24.92 16.10 -6.18
CA ASP A 12 23.61 15.48 -6.04
C ASP A 12 23.51 14.36 -7.07
N GLU A 13 24.33 13.32 -6.88
CA GLU A 13 23.99 11.99 -7.37
C GLU A 13 22.80 11.53 -6.52
N TYR A 14 21.61 11.94 -6.93
CA TYR A 14 20.36 11.39 -6.43
C TYR A 14 20.32 9.92 -6.83
N ASP A 15 20.90 9.08 -5.98
CA ASP A 15 20.92 7.65 -6.17
C ASP A 15 19.50 7.11 -5.98
N GLY A 16 18.73 7.15 -7.07
CA GLY A 16 17.38 6.59 -7.15
C GLY A 16 17.32 5.11 -6.79
N SER A 17 18.46 4.41 -6.74
CA SER A 17 18.54 3.03 -6.26
C SER A 17 18.34 2.92 -4.74
N ILE A 18 18.67 3.97 -3.97
CA ILE A 18 18.43 4.02 -2.51
C ILE A 18 16.95 4.30 -2.24
N ALA A 19 16.28 5.11 -3.05
CA ALA A 19 14.84 5.31 -2.95
C ALA A 19 14.05 4.04 -3.32
N GLU A 20 14.45 3.35 -4.41
CA GLU A 20 13.87 2.05 -4.80
C GLU A 20 14.12 0.96 -3.76
N LYS A 21 15.30 0.91 -3.11
CA LYS A 21 15.57 -0.05 -2.02
C LYS A 21 14.94 0.34 -0.68
N ARG A 22 14.74 1.62 -0.38
CA ARG A 22 14.11 2.06 0.88
C ARG A 22 12.59 1.95 0.86
N LEU A 23 11.96 1.98 -0.30
CA LEU A 23 10.51 1.74 -0.44
C LEU A 23 10.12 0.27 -0.25
N ILE A 24 11.09 -0.65 -0.22
CA ILE A 24 10.91 -2.08 0.05
C ILE A 24 11.60 -2.46 1.37
N VAL A 25 11.61 -1.54 2.35
CA VAL A 25 11.77 -1.90 3.76
C VAL A 25 10.48 -1.53 4.46
N SER A 26 9.39 -2.17 4.01
CA SER A 26 8.22 -2.40 4.86
C SER A 26 8.74 -3.18 6.06
N ASP A 27 8.96 -2.50 7.19
CA ASP A 27 9.18 -3.14 8.48
C ASP A 27 8.17 -4.31 8.63
N PRO A 28 8.62 -5.58 8.74
CA PRO A 28 7.84 -6.74 8.30
C PRO A 28 6.50 -6.94 8.98
N ASN A 29 6.17 -6.20 10.05
CA ASN A 29 4.85 -6.33 10.66
C ASN A 29 4.28 -5.04 11.26
N ARG A 30 4.45 -3.88 10.59
CA ARG A 30 3.76 -2.66 11.04
C ARG A 30 2.23 -2.78 11.03
N ILE A 31 1.66 -3.53 10.08
CA ILE A 31 0.21 -3.82 10.05
C ILE A 31 -0.17 -4.63 11.30
N ASN A 32 0.45 -5.80 11.50
CA ASN A 32 0.15 -6.68 12.63
C ASN A 32 0.45 -6.05 13.99
N LYS A 33 1.48 -5.20 14.08
CA LYS A 33 1.77 -4.41 15.28
C LYS A 33 0.61 -3.48 15.62
N ASN A 34 0.10 -2.74 14.65
CA ASN A 34 -1.02 -1.82 14.88
C ASN A 34 -2.32 -2.58 15.18
N LEU A 35 -2.55 -3.74 14.54
CA LEU A 35 -3.66 -4.62 14.92
C LEU A 35 -3.56 -5.07 16.39
N ALA A 36 -2.38 -5.55 16.81
CA ALA A 36 -2.16 -6.01 18.18
C ALA A 36 -2.27 -4.88 19.23
N GLU A 37 -1.93 -3.65 18.85
CA GLU A 37 -2.05 -2.46 19.69
C GLU A 37 -3.47 -1.84 19.67
N GLY A 38 -4.40 -2.37 18.87
CA GLY A 38 -5.76 -1.84 18.72
C GLY A 38 -5.86 -0.58 17.87
N ASN A 39 -4.79 -0.20 17.16
CA ASN A 39 -4.73 0.94 16.25
C ASN A 39 -5.31 0.56 14.87
N ILE A 40 -6.60 0.22 14.83
CA ILE A 40 -7.26 -0.38 13.66
C ILE A 40 -7.30 0.57 12.45
N ASP A 41 -7.50 1.86 12.67
CA ASP A 41 -7.47 2.89 11.63
C ASP A 41 -6.09 2.98 10.94
N ILE A 42 -5.01 2.94 11.73
CA ILE A 42 -3.64 2.94 11.22
C ILE A 42 -3.36 1.63 10.47
N ALA A 43 -3.79 0.49 11.03
CA ALA A 43 -3.64 -0.81 10.37
C ALA A 43 -4.37 -0.85 9.02
N LEU A 44 -5.60 -0.33 8.95
CA LEU A 44 -6.39 -0.22 7.72
C LEU A 44 -5.67 0.64 6.66
N LEU A 45 -5.16 1.81 7.05
CA LEU A 45 -4.42 2.70 6.14
C LEU A 45 -3.12 2.05 5.62
N LEU A 46 -2.36 1.40 6.50
CA LEU A 46 -1.13 0.69 6.12
C LEU A 46 -1.42 -0.46 5.16
N THR A 47 -2.50 -1.21 5.40
CA THR A 47 -2.93 -2.31 4.54
C THR A 47 -3.31 -1.80 3.16
N ALA A 48 -4.13 -0.76 3.07
CA ALA A 48 -4.49 -0.12 1.81
C ALA A 48 -3.24 0.37 1.04
N THR A 49 -2.29 1.00 1.73
CA THR A 49 -1.04 1.48 1.12
C THR A 49 -0.18 0.33 0.60
N LYS A 50 -0.06 -0.76 1.37
CA LYS A 50 0.68 -1.96 0.97
C LYS A 50 0.01 -2.65 -0.23
N THR A 51 -1.32 -2.75 -0.23
CA THR A 51 -2.11 -3.23 -1.38
C THR A 51 -1.80 -2.41 -2.63
N GLU A 52 -1.90 -1.08 -2.57
CA GLU A 52 -1.60 -0.21 -3.74
C GLU A 52 -0.21 -0.50 -4.31
N ALA A 53 0.81 -0.62 -3.45
CA ALA A 53 2.17 -0.90 -3.88
C ALA A 53 2.32 -2.28 -4.55
N ILE A 54 1.76 -3.33 -3.93
CA ILE A 54 1.83 -4.70 -4.45
C ILE A 54 1.08 -4.81 -5.78
N LEU A 55 -0.16 -4.34 -5.85
CA LEU A 55 -0.98 -4.43 -7.06
C LEU A 55 -0.38 -3.63 -8.21
N ARG A 56 0.17 -2.44 -7.92
CA ARG A 56 0.94 -1.67 -8.92
C ARG A 56 2.09 -2.50 -9.48
N ASN A 57 2.88 -3.14 -8.62
CA ASN A 57 4.02 -3.95 -9.06
C ASN A 57 3.60 -5.18 -9.87
N LYS A 58 2.52 -5.86 -9.48
CA LYS A 58 1.96 -6.98 -10.25
C LYS A 58 1.48 -6.54 -11.63
N LEU A 59 0.84 -5.37 -11.75
CA LEU A 59 0.41 -4.83 -13.05
C LEU A 59 1.60 -4.38 -13.92
N ILE A 60 2.64 -3.80 -13.31
CA ILE A 60 3.90 -3.48 -14.00
C ILE A 60 4.49 -4.73 -14.66
N GLN A 61 4.58 -5.82 -13.90
CA GLN A 61 5.06 -7.12 -14.39
C GLN A 61 4.14 -7.67 -15.47
N TYR A 62 2.83 -7.67 -15.23
CA TYR A 62 1.83 -8.21 -16.16
C TYR A 62 1.82 -7.47 -17.52
N PHE A 63 1.95 -6.15 -17.52
CA PHE A 63 1.99 -5.36 -18.75
C PHE A 63 3.40 -5.21 -19.35
N GLU A 64 4.43 -5.79 -18.72
CA GLU A 64 5.83 -5.66 -19.11
C GLU A 64 6.29 -4.19 -19.26
N ILE A 65 5.73 -3.30 -18.43
CA ILE A 65 6.06 -1.86 -18.44
C ILE A 65 7.24 -1.62 -17.50
N HIS A 66 8.18 -0.78 -17.88
CA HIS A 66 9.25 -0.37 -16.96
C HIS A 66 8.68 0.42 -15.77
N THR A 67 9.09 0.11 -14.54
CA THR A 67 8.54 0.69 -13.29
C THR A 67 8.45 2.21 -13.28
N ARG A 68 9.45 2.90 -13.85
CA ARG A 68 9.49 4.37 -13.93
C ARG A 68 8.50 4.96 -14.96
N ALA A 69 8.16 4.19 -15.99
CA ALA A 69 7.23 4.60 -17.04
C ALA A 69 5.77 4.29 -16.67
N PHE A 70 5.51 3.45 -15.67
CA PHE A 70 4.15 3.03 -15.32
C PHE A 70 3.22 4.20 -15.00
N SER A 71 3.70 5.19 -14.23
CA SER A 71 2.91 6.37 -13.89
C SER A 71 2.67 7.28 -15.10
N GLU A 72 3.54 7.26 -16.11
CA GLU A 72 3.35 8.01 -17.36
C GLU A 72 2.31 7.33 -18.25
N VAL A 73 2.35 6.00 -18.34
CA VAL A 73 1.45 5.19 -19.17
C VAL A 73 0.06 5.09 -18.57
N CYS A 74 -0.04 4.80 -17.28
CA CYS A 74 -1.30 4.57 -16.59
C CYS A 74 -1.81 5.82 -15.86
N GLY A 75 -0.98 6.83 -15.61
CA GLY A 75 -1.31 7.98 -14.79
C GLY A 75 -1.28 7.68 -13.28
N ASN A 76 -1.59 8.69 -12.47
CA ASN A 76 -1.80 8.50 -11.04
C ASN A 76 -3.16 7.81 -10.81
N LYS A 77 -3.12 6.59 -10.28
CA LYS A 77 -4.30 5.75 -10.05
C LYS A 77 -4.56 5.54 -8.56
N THR A 78 -5.84 5.34 -8.22
CA THR A 78 -6.31 5.10 -6.85
C THR A 78 -6.26 3.60 -6.52
N LEU A 79 -6.29 3.24 -5.23
CA LEU A 79 -6.51 1.85 -4.77
C LEU A 79 -7.61 1.13 -5.53
N GLY A 80 -8.78 1.76 -5.67
CA GLY A 80 -9.91 1.15 -6.36
C GLY A 80 -9.59 0.76 -7.80
N TRP A 81 -8.90 1.63 -8.55
CA TRP A 81 -8.50 1.30 -9.91
C TRP A 81 -7.53 0.11 -9.96
N TYR A 82 -6.59 0.03 -9.02
CA TYR A 82 -5.64 -1.07 -8.95
C TYR A 82 -6.34 -2.41 -8.64
N ILE A 83 -7.27 -2.43 -7.69
CA ILE A 83 -8.06 -3.62 -7.35
C ILE A 83 -8.89 -4.06 -8.55
N ASP A 84 -9.67 -3.15 -9.13
CA ASP A 84 -10.57 -3.46 -10.25
C ASP A 84 -9.76 -4.04 -11.43
N LYS A 85 -8.59 -3.45 -11.74
CA LYS A 85 -7.74 -3.95 -12.82
C LYS A 85 -7.08 -5.28 -12.50
N CYS A 86 -6.63 -5.51 -11.27
CA CYS A 86 -6.05 -6.79 -10.89
C CYS A 86 -7.11 -7.91 -10.88
N ASN A 87 -8.35 -7.60 -10.49
CA ASN A 87 -9.48 -8.52 -10.60
C ASN A 87 -9.81 -8.85 -12.06
N GLU A 88 -9.85 -7.86 -12.95
CA GLU A 88 -10.06 -8.05 -14.39
C GLU A 88 -8.98 -8.96 -15.02
N LYS A 89 -7.73 -8.84 -14.55
CA LYS A 89 -6.59 -9.65 -15.03
C LYS A 89 -6.38 -10.95 -14.25
N GLU A 90 -7.28 -11.26 -13.33
CA GLU A 90 -7.20 -12.45 -12.47
C GLU A 90 -5.88 -12.57 -11.69
N ILE A 91 -5.25 -11.43 -11.36
CA ILE A 91 -4.03 -11.35 -10.55
C ILE A 91 -4.34 -11.63 -9.07
N ILE A 92 -5.51 -11.18 -8.60
CA ILE A 92 -6.00 -11.48 -7.25
C ILE A 92 -6.80 -12.78 -7.32
N ASP A 93 -6.43 -13.72 -6.46
CA ASP A 93 -7.11 -15.01 -6.35
C ASP A 93 -8.58 -14.80 -5.96
N LYS A 94 -9.46 -15.58 -6.58
CA LYS A 94 -10.91 -15.40 -6.45
C LYS A 94 -11.38 -15.37 -4.99
N GLN A 95 -10.73 -16.14 -4.11
CA GLN A 95 -11.10 -16.24 -2.69
C GLN A 95 -10.86 -14.96 -1.90
N HIS A 96 -9.92 -14.09 -2.31
CA HIS A 96 -9.58 -12.86 -1.57
C HIS A 96 -10.19 -11.59 -2.19
N ARG A 97 -10.88 -11.69 -3.34
CA ARG A 97 -11.36 -10.50 -4.08
C ARG A 97 -12.33 -9.65 -3.27
N GLU A 98 -13.19 -10.29 -2.49
CA GLU A 98 -14.17 -9.62 -1.60
C GLU A 98 -13.46 -8.77 -0.55
N ALA A 99 -12.45 -9.31 0.14
CA ALA A 99 -11.66 -8.56 1.11
C ALA A 99 -10.98 -7.32 0.50
N PHE A 100 -10.51 -7.37 -0.75
CA PHE A 100 -9.97 -6.17 -1.40
C PHE A 100 -11.04 -5.12 -1.72
N ASP A 101 -12.23 -5.54 -2.16
CA ASP A 101 -13.35 -4.63 -2.38
C ASP A 101 -13.82 -3.97 -1.07
N ASP A 102 -13.86 -4.72 0.02
CA ASP A 102 -14.18 -4.20 1.34
C ASP A 102 -13.08 -3.29 1.88
N LEU A 103 -11.80 -3.65 1.69
CA LEU A 103 -10.66 -2.79 2.03
C LEU A 103 -10.78 -1.42 1.34
N LYS A 104 -11.13 -1.41 0.05
CA LYS A 104 -11.39 -0.19 -0.72
C LYS A 104 -12.51 0.63 -0.08
N GLN A 105 -13.61 0.00 0.28
CA GLN A 105 -14.75 0.68 0.92
C GLN A 105 -14.38 1.26 2.28
N LYS A 106 -13.82 0.45 3.19
CA LYS A 106 -13.47 0.86 4.55
C LYS A 106 -12.39 1.94 4.56
N ARG A 107 -11.38 1.86 3.67
CA ARG A 107 -10.41 2.93 3.49
C ARG A 107 -11.06 4.22 3.01
N ASN A 108 -12.03 4.16 2.10
CA ASN A 108 -12.73 5.36 1.63
C ASN A 108 -13.54 6.01 2.76
N LEU A 109 -14.24 5.22 3.58
CA LEU A 109 -14.93 5.70 4.78
C LEU A 109 -13.93 6.42 5.71
N LEU A 110 -12.80 5.78 6.01
CA LEU A 110 -11.75 6.37 6.84
C LEU A 110 -11.23 7.72 6.31
N THR A 111 -11.06 7.84 5.00
CA THR A 111 -10.50 9.06 4.39
C THR A 111 -11.52 10.17 4.15
N HIS A 112 -12.81 9.85 4.02
CA HIS A 112 -13.83 10.79 3.56
C HIS A 112 -14.93 11.06 4.59
N GLU A 113 -15.11 10.18 5.58
CA GLU A 113 -16.12 10.32 6.61
C GLU A 113 -15.49 10.60 7.97
N TYR A 114 -15.61 11.85 8.42
CA TYR A 114 -15.01 12.31 9.67
C TYR A 114 -15.42 11.50 10.90
N GLY A 115 -16.63 10.93 10.91
CA GLY A 115 -17.15 10.13 12.02
C GLY A 115 -16.66 8.68 12.06
N TYR A 116 -16.02 8.19 11.00
CA TYR A 116 -15.72 6.76 10.88
C TYR A 116 -14.64 6.29 11.85
N ILE A 117 -13.67 7.15 12.21
CA ILE A 117 -12.68 6.84 13.26
C ILE A 117 -13.39 6.56 14.60
N THR A 118 -14.39 7.38 14.95
CA THR A 118 -15.19 7.17 16.16
C THR A 118 -15.97 5.87 16.08
N GLN A 119 -16.51 5.53 14.91
CA GLN A 119 -17.20 4.25 14.69
C GLN A 119 -16.26 3.07 14.92
N LEU A 120 -15.04 3.09 14.37
CA LEU A 120 -14.03 2.05 14.59
C LEU A 120 -13.65 1.88 16.07
N GLN A 121 -13.68 2.97 16.85
CA GLN A 121 -13.32 2.95 18.27
C GLN A 121 -14.45 2.52 19.20
N GLN A 122 -15.71 2.67 18.77
CA GLN A 122 -16.88 2.49 19.63
C GLN A 122 -17.76 1.30 19.22
N ASN A 123 -17.60 0.79 18.00
CA ASN A 123 -18.36 -0.34 17.48
C ASN A 123 -17.43 -1.56 17.34
N GLU A 124 -17.54 -2.51 18.27
CA GLU A 124 -16.76 -3.75 18.27
C GLU A 124 -17.00 -4.61 17.01
N GLU A 125 -18.22 -4.58 16.45
CA GLU A 125 -18.55 -5.33 15.24
C GLU A 125 -17.82 -4.76 14.02
N GLU A 126 -17.88 -3.44 13.83
CA GLU A 126 -17.15 -2.75 12.75
C GLU A 126 -15.64 -2.94 12.89
N MET A 127 -15.13 -2.86 14.13
CA MET A 127 -13.72 -3.05 14.43
C MET A 127 -13.25 -4.46 14.03
N GLU A 128 -14.00 -5.49 14.40
CA GLU A 128 -13.66 -6.88 14.09
C GLU A 128 -13.82 -7.19 12.60
N GLU A 129 -14.83 -6.61 11.94
CA GLU A 129 -14.98 -6.69 10.48
C GLU A 129 -13.74 -6.13 9.76
N VAL A 130 -13.30 -4.92 10.14
CA VAL A 130 -12.10 -4.31 9.55
C VAL A 130 -10.85 -5.13 9.83
N LYS A 131 -10.73 -5.71 11.03
CA LYS A 131 -9.62 -6.60 11.36
C LYS A 131 -9.59 -7.85 10.49
N ASN A 132 -10.73 -8.51 10.28
CA ASN A 132 -10.83 -9.67 9.38
C ASN A 132 -10.44 -9.31 7.94
N ILE A 133 -10.89 -8.16 7.44
CA ILE A 133 -10.51 -7.66 6.10
C ILE A 133 -8.98 -7.49 6.00
N ILE A 134 -8.36 -6.90 7.02
CA ILE A 134 -6.91 -6.68 7.06
C ILE A 134 -6.16 -8.01 7.09
N GLU A 135 -6.61 -8.95 7.92
CA GLU A 135 -6.01 -10.27 8.07
C GLU A 135 -6.07 -11.04 6.74
N ASP A 136 -7.22 -11.07 6.05
CA ASP A 136 -7.37 -11.77 4.78
C ASP A 136 -6.53 -11.14 3.64
N CYS A 137 -6.40 -9.81 3.63
CA CYS A 137 -5.44 -9.13 2.75
C CYS A 137 -3.98 -9.53 3.06
N CYS A 138 -3.64 -9.65 4.34
CA CYS A 138 -2.30 -10.06 4.76
C CYS A 138 -2.01 -11.53 4.41
N ASP A 139 -2.99 -12.42 4.56
CA ASP A 139 -2.87 -13.81 4.14
C ASP A 139 -2.58 -13.91 2.63
N TRP A 140 -3.26 -13.09 1.82
CA TRP A 140 -2.94 -13.00 0.40
C TRP A 140 -1.54 -12.45 0.14
N PHE A 141 -1.11 -11.40 0.87
CA PHE A 141 0.27 -10.89 0.75
C PHE A 141 1.30 -11.99 1.04
N ASP A 142 1.09 -12.79 2.07
CA ASP A 142 2.02 -13.86 2.43
C ASP A 142 2.01 -14.98 1.40
N SER A 143 0.85 -15.30 0.81
CA SER A 143 0.73 -16.31 -0.25
C SER A 143 1.57 -15.96 -1.49
N ILE A 144 1.58 -14.68 -1.91
CA ILE A 144 2.32 -14.28 -3.11
C ILE A 144 3.83 -14.22 -2.88
N HIS A 145 4.31 -14.03 -1.64
CA HIS A 145 5.74 -14.06 -1.33
C HIS A 145 6.30 -15.49 -1.26
N GLN A 146 5.46 -16.49 -1.04
CA GLN A 146 5.88 -17.90 -1.04
C GLN A 146 6.03 -18.49 -2.45
N HIS A 147 5.55 -17.76 -3.47
CA HIS A 147 5.54 -18.19 -4.86
C HIS A 147 6.45 -17.34 -5.78
N GLU A 148 7.19 -16.37 -5.23
CA GLU A 148 8.26 -15.61 -5.89
C GLU A 148 9.64 -16.16 -5.53
#